data_AF-A0A7J2PU16-F1
#
_entry.id   AF-A0A7J2PU16-F1
#
_cell.length_a   1.000
_cell.length_b   1.000
_cell.length_c   1.000
_cell.angle_alpha   90.00
_cell.angle_beta   90.00
_cell.angle_gamma   90.00
#
_symmetry.space_group_name_H-M   'P 1'
#
loop_
_entity.id
_entity.type
_entity.pdbx_description
1 polymer ?
#
loop_
_entity_poly.entity_id
_entity_poly.type
_entity_poly.pdbx_seq_one_letter_code
_entity_poly.pdbx_strand_id
1 'polypeptide(L)'
;MPAKPSEIKKATIHTYWDFKEGLICPLCSSHLQHEFNNGGRKVITLKGPVWVVTNYYSCINPECEMHKAFPAAYHSALQRKRFSLEVWAKVIQHHFKHHINYSITAELMWDDWDVSISRNTVRSICEFFEMAGKQYTDDKVLKEVQSSGRIVLSLDGAQPVKHEPSLWVFSDRLTGNVLLARNLESAPASVLCAIFREIEILYNVPIVAILSDKQKSIVNSVKQFKPDIPHAYCQYHFLNHVAEPIASKDSHLKKILRKSVRQLSIVQNSKHADSNRLYKLFRPISEELKCAISTRGDRFNVFPGIETYANLEYIVSRLEQYEEIEFTPKVSRTMNVLLAALKDLLKENRHLREEVMSLIPDFQQIRKILAKRGNKASRIEKEAKKWVYKLQSRLKRRKLESNPQNIKWQQPSFKISCEEIWQQWIRLVDSYSEGLYQAYDVEELDFTNNAKEQLFHRSKHHFKALLGRENVAKAFLNHGGLHIQLLDIDFTKKNVTNVLLACETPLIEAQRKEFNAQYATVRRTWRIREKDTGNFTQFKDDLTQLEGA
;
A
#
# COMPACT_ATOMS: atom_id res chain seq x y z
N MET A 1 -27.51 -40.94 -18.83
CA MET A 1 -27.44 -39.45 -18.87
C MET A 1 -28.05 -38.91 -17.57
N PRO A 2 -27.48 -37.86 -16.95
CA PRO A 2 -28.08 -37.24 -15.78
C PRO A 2 -29.48 -36.68 -16.12
N ALA A 3 -30.47 -36.95 -15.26
CA ALA A 3 -31.81 -36.41 -15.42
C ALA A 3 -31.88 -34.99 -14.87
N LYS A 4 -32.65 -34.11 -15.54
CA LYS A 4 -32.90 -32.75 -15.06
C LYS A 4 -33.64 -32.80 -13.71
N PRO A 5 -33.09 -32.19 -12.66
CA PRO A 5 -33.78 -32.12 -11.37
C PRO A 5 -35.12 -31.37 -11.48
N SER A 6 -36.17 -31.90 -10.87
CA SER A 6 -37.54 -31.35 -10.88
C SER A 6 -37.63 -29.94 -10.29
N GLU A 7 -36.71 -29.60 -9.39
CA GLU A 7 -36.52 -28.28 -8.79
C GLU A 7 -36.13 -27.18 -9.80
N ILE A 8 -35.59 -27.53 -10.98
CA ILE A 8 -35.21 -26.56 -12.01
C ILE A 8 -36.40 -26.31 -12.94
N LYS A 9 -37.25 -25.34 -12.58
CA LYS A 9 -38.46 -24.98 -13.36
C LYS A 9 -38.15 -24.29 -14.70
N LYS A 10 -36.98 -23.66 -14.85
CA LYS A 10 -36.57 -22.99 -16.09
C LYS A 10 -36.37 -23.96 -17.25
N ALA A 11 -36.54 -23.48 -18.49
CA ALA A 11 -36.28 -24.26 -19.69
C ALA A 11 -34.84 -24.80 -19.73
N THR A 12 -34.66 -25.99 -20.31
CA THR A 12 -33.34 -26.54 -20.56
C THR A 12 -32.65 -25.71 -21.63
N ILE A 13 -31.43 -25.26 -21.35
CA ILE A 13 -30.59 -24.55 -22.31
C ILE A 13 -29.77 -25.60 -23.04
N HIS A 14 -29.93 -25.68 -24.35
CA HIS A 14 -29.08 -26.49 -25.20
C HIS A 14 -28.05 -25.58 -25.86
N THR A 15 -26.76 -25.92 -25.76
CA THR A 15 -25.74 -25.20 -26.53
C THR A 15 -25.72 -25.74 -27.95
N TYR A 16 -25.77 -24.86 -28.93
CA TYR A 16 -25.66 -25.24 -30.34
C TYR A 16 -24.50 -24.48 -30.96
N TRP A 17 -23.94 -25.04 -32.02
CA TRP A 17 -23.05 -24.31 -32.89
C TRP A 17 -23.86 -23.23 -33.62
N ASP A 18 -23.70 -21.98 -33.22
CA ASP A 18 -24.45 -20.84 -33.76
C ASP A 18 -23.55 -20.09 -34.75
N PHE A 19 -23.65 -20.44 -36.02
CA PHE A 19 -23.05 -19.69 -37.12
C PHE A 19 -24.09 -19.51 -38.22
N LYS A 20 -24.25 -18.27 -38.69
CA LYS A 20 -25.21 -17.89 -39.74
C LYS A 20 -25.04 -18.67 -41.06
N GLU A 21 -23.88 -19.30 -41.24
CA GLU A 21 -23.45 -20.04 -42.43
C GLU A 21 -23.63 -21.56 -42.30
N GLY A 22 -24.14 -22.06 -41.17
CA GLY A 22 -24.35 -23.48 -40.89
C GLY A 22 -23.23 -24.13 -40.07
N LEU A 23 -23.24 -25.47 -40.01
CA LEU A 23 -22.20 -26.27 -39.32
C LEU A 23 -20.90 -26.29 -40.13
N ILE A 24 -20.19 -25.16 -40.11
CA ILE A 24 -18.92 -24.96 -40.82
C ILE A 24 -17.80 -24.70 -39.80
N CYS A 25 -16.68 -25.35 -40.02
CA CYS A 25 -15.48 -25.29 -39.21
C CYS A 25 -14.76 -23.95 -39.42
N PRO A 26 -14.52 -23.13 -38.38
CA PRO A 26 -13.88 -21.82 -38.53
C PRO A 26 -12.39 -21.87 -38.87
N LEU A 27 -11.74 -23.05 -38.79
CA LEU A 27 -10.32 -23.20 -39.09
C LEU A 27 -10.04 -23.62 -40.54
N CYS A 28 -10.90 -24.46 -41.13
CA CYS A 28 -10.67 -25.03 -42.45
C CYS A 28 -11.90 -25.02 -43.37
N SER A 29 -12.98 -24.38 -42.95
CA SER A 29 -14.24 -24.24 -43.70
C SER A 29 -14.92 -25.56 -44.11
N SER A 30 -14.46 -26.70 -43.59
CA SER A 30 -15.13 -28.00 -43.76
C SER A 30 -16.37 -28.13 -42.88
N HIS A 31 -17.25 -29.10 -43.13
CA HIS A 31 -18.42 -29.31 -42.30
C HIS A 31 -18.08 -29.77 -40.88
N LEU A 32 -18.89 -29.32 -39.92
CA LEU A 32 -18.92 -29.86 -38.56
C LEU A 32 -20.03 -30.91 -38.47
N GLN A 33 -19.77 -32.01 -37.76
CA GLN A 33 -20.78 -32.98 -37.40
C GLN A 33 -21.09 -32.91 -35.91
N HIS A 34 -22.35 -33.14 -35.55
CA HIS A 34 -22.76 -33.32 -34.15
C HIS A 34 -22.36 -34.72 -33.70
N GLU A 35 -21.66 -34.81 -32.57
CA GLU A 35 -21.16 -36.07 -32.03
C GLU A 35 -22.11 -36.61 -30.97
N PHE A 36 -22.30 -35.85 -29.88
CA PHE A 36 -23.13 -36.23 -28.75
C PHE A 36 -23.48 -35.02 -27.89
N ASN A 37 -24.33 -35.24 -26.88
CA ASN A 37 -24.54 -34.28 -25.79
C ASN A 37 -24.14 -34.89 -24.45
N ASN A 38 -23.75 -34.07 -23.48
CA ASN A 38 -23.30 -34.53 -22.17
C ASN A 38 -24.44 -34.87 -21.18
N GLY A 39 -25.70 -34.89 -21.63
CA GLY A 39 -26.89 -35.10 -20.78
C GLY A 39 -27.23 -33.93 -19.84
N GLY A 40 -26.38 -32.91 -19.81
CA GLY A 40 -26.58 -31.66 -19.12
C GLY A 40 -26.14 -31.60 -17.67
N ARG A 41 -26.07 -30.37 -17.17
CA ARG A 41 -25.60 -30.03 -15.81
C ARG A 41 -26.36 -28.84 -15.26
N LYS A 42 -26.47 -28.78 -13.93
CA LYS A 42 -27.00 -27.61 -13.23
C LYS A 42 -25.97 -26.48 -13.26
N VAL A 43 -26.37 -25.32 -13.77
CA VAL A 43 -25.61 -24.06 -13.68
C VAL A 43 -26.41 -23.08 -12.82
N ILE A 44 -25.80 -22.57 -11.76
CA ILE A 44 -26.40 -21.58 -10.86
C ILE A 44 -26.12 -20.17 -11.41
N THR A 45 -27.17 -19.38 -11.56
CA THR A 45 -27.13 -17.98 -12.02
C THR A 45 -27.70 -17.07 -10.95
N LEU A 46 -27.50 -15.75 -11.07
CA LEU A 46 -28.12 -14.76 -10.17
C LEU A 46 -29.66 -14.74 -10.23
N LYS A 47 -30.25 -15.34 -11.26
CA LYS A 47 -31.72 -15.45 -11.43
C LYS A 47 -32.24 -16.83 -11.04
N GLY A 48 -31.44 -17.66 -10.37
CA GLY A 48 -31.75 -19.05 -10.07
C GLY A 48 -31.17 -20.06 -11.08
N PRO A 49 -31.22 -21.37 -10.77
CA PRO A 49 -30.52 -22.42 -11.52
C PRO A 49 -31.15 -22.68 -12.90
N VAL A 50 -30.30 -23.09 -13.84
CA VAL A 50 -30.68 -23.58 -15.18
C VAL A 50 -30.05 -24.95 -15.43
N TRP A 51 -30.71 -25.76 -16.26
CA TRP A 51 -30.14 -27.02 -16.75
C TRP A 51 -29.52 -26.77 -18.12
N VAL A 52 -28.21 -26.98 -18.27
CA VAL A 52 -27.46 -26.71 -19.50
C VAL A 52 -27.00 -28.03 -20.10
N VAL A 53 -27.51 -28.38 -21.27
CA VAL A 53 -27.08 -29.53 -22.08
C VAL A 53 -26.06 -29.03 -23.10
N THR A 54 -24.83 -29.51 -23.01
CA THR A 54 -23.76 -29.12 -23.94
C THR A 54 -23.67 -30.11 -25.08
N ASN A 55 -23.85 -29.62 -26.31
CA ASN A 55 -23.58 -30.41 -27.52
C ASN A 55 -22.10 -30.37 -27.88
N TYR A 56 -21.60 -31.48 -28.39
CA TYR A 56 -20.23 -31.64 -28.87
C TYR A 56 -20.25 -31.82 -30.39
N TYR A 57 -19.26 -31.21 -31.04
CA TYR A 57 -19.09 -31.23 -32.48
C TYR A 57 -17.67 -31.65 -32.83
N SER A 58 -17.46 -32.12 -34.04
CA SER A 58 -16.14 -32.39 -34.60
C SER A 58 -16.08 -31.92 -36.06
N CYS A 59 -14.90 -31.56 -36.53
CA CYS A 59 -14.65 -31.28 -37.94
C CYS A 59 -14.53 -32.59 -38.71
N ILE A 60 -15.16 -32.71 -39.88
CA ILE A 60 -15.03 -33.92 -40.71
C ILE A 60 -13.64 -34.08 -41.34
N ASN A 61 -12.84 -33.00 -41.39
CA ASN A 61 -11.49 -33.04 -41.93
C ASN A 61 -10.53 -33.67 -40.91
N PRO A 62 -9.92 -34.84 -41.20
CA PRO A 62 -9.04 -35.55 -40.26
C PRO A 62 -7.77 -34.77 -39.89
N GLU A 63 -7.30 -33.89 -40.78
CA GLU A 63 -6.08 -33.09 -40.58
C GLU A 63 -6.35 -31.77 -39.82
N CYS A 64 -7.61 -31.49 -39.47
CA CYS A 64 -7.99 -30.30 -38.72
C CYS A 64 -7.83 -30.50 -37.22
N GLU A 65 -7.28 -29.51 -36.50
CA GLU A 65 -7.16 -29.55 -35.04
C GLU A 65 -8.51 -29.76 -34.32
N MET A 66 -9.61 -29.36 -34.95
CA MET A 66 -10.98 -29.55 -34.43
C MET A 66 -11.63 -30.87 -34.86
N HIS A 67 -10.88 -31.83 -35.42
CA HIS A 67 -11.39 -33.17 -35.72
C HIS A 67 -11.76 -33.96 -34.47
N LYS A 68 -11.13 -33.66 -33.33
CA LYS A 68 -11.53 -34.24 -32.03
C LYS A 68 -12.76 -33.52 -31.48
N ALA A 69 -13.70 -34.28 -30.93
CA ALA A 69 -14.95 -33.74 -30.39
C ALA A 69 -14.71 -32.60 -29.38
N PHE A 70 -15.27 -31.43 -29.65
CA PHE A 70 -15.17 -30.22 -28.85
C PHE A 70 -16.56 -29.68 -28.47
N PRO A 71 -16.71 -29.03 -27.30
CA PRO A 71 -18.00 -28.55 -26.84
C PRO A 71 -18.42 -27.25 -27.56
N ALA A 72 -19.69 -27.12 -27.92
CA ALA A 72 -20.28 -25.80 -28.17
C ALA A 72 -20.41 -25.07 -26.82
N ALA A 73 -19.54 -24.09 -26.59
CA ALA A 73 -19.42 -23.42 -25.30
C ALA A 73 -20.72 -22.72 -24.88
N TYR A 74 -21.07 -22.84 -23.60
CA TYR A 74 -22.13 -22.00 -23.02
C TYR A 74 -21.48 -20.69 -22.57
N HIS A 75 -21.57 -19.65 -23.40
CA HIS A 75 -20.92 -18.34 -23.19
C HIS A 75 -21.22 -17.65 -21.86
N SER A 76 -22.21 -18.12 -21.08
CA SER A 76 -22.54 -17.58 -19.76
C SER A 76 -21.97 -18.37 -18.58
N ALA A 77 -21.23 -19.46 -18.79
CA ALA A 77 -20.55 -20.19 -17.72
C ALA A 77 -19.29 -20.90 -18.20
N LEU A 78 -18.23 -20.87 -17.38
CA LEU A 78 -17.01 -21.64 -17.63
C LEU A 78 -17.31 -23.13 -17.77
N GLN A 79 -16.54 -23.81 -18.63
CA GLN A 79 -16.68 -25.24 -18.86
C GLN A 79 -16.56 -26.01 -17.54
N ARG A 80 -17.50 -26.93 -17.29
CA ARG A 80 -17.55 -27.79 -16.08
C ARG A 80 -17.69 -27.04 -14.73
N LYS A 81 -17.85 -25.70 -14.69
CA LYS A 81 -18.03 -24.93 -13.44
C LYS A 81 -19.49 -24.71 -13.09
N ARG A 82 -19.88 -24.98 -11.84
CA ARG A 82 -21.28 -24.93 -11.36
C ARG A 82 -21.94 -23.55 -11.41
N PHE A 83 -21.17 -22.47 -11.37
CA PHE A 83 -21.69 -21.10 -11.31
C PHE A 83 -21.48 -20.37 -12.63
N SER A 84 -22.42 -19.51 -13.00
CA SER A 84 -22.32 -18.67 -14.21
C SER A 84 -21.23 -17.61 -14.08
N LEU A 85 -20.76 -17.08 -15.21
CA LEU A 85 -19.79 -15.99 -15.26
C LEU A 85 -20.30 -14.73 -14.54
N GLU A 86 -21.61 -14.52 -14.49
CA GLU A 86 -22.19 -13.42 -13.71
C GLU A 86 -21.98 -13.58 -12.20
N VAL A 87 -22.13 -14.81 -11.69
CA VAL A 87 -21.86 -15.14 -10.28
C VAL A 87 -20.38 -14.99 -9.99
N TRP A 88 -19.50 -15.52 -10.87
CA TRP A 88 -18.05 -15.33 -10.75
C TRP A 88 -17.67 -13.85 -10.72
N ALA A 89 -18.21 -13.06 -11.65
CA ALA A 89 -17.94 -11.63 -11.72
C ALA A 89 -18.37 -10.89 -10.46
N LYS A 90 -19.51 -11.24 -9.86
CA LYS A 90 -19.96 -10.65 -8.58
C LYS A 90 -19.03 -11.00 -7.43
N VAL A 91 -18.65 -12.28 -7.31
CA VAL A 91 -17.69 -12.73 -6.29
C VAL A 91 -16.36 -11.98 -6.42
N ILE A 92 -15.83 -11.88 -7.64
CA ILE A 92 -14.57 -11.19 -7.95
C ILE A 92 -14.69 -9.69 -7.64
N GLN A 93 -15.80 -9.03 -8.01
CA GLN A 93 -16.03 -7.63 -7.69
C GLN A 93 -16.09 -7.39 -6.18
N HIS A 94 -16.86 -8.19 -5.44
CA HIS A 94 -16.92 -8.06 -3.98
C HIS A 94 -15.54 -8.20 -3.36
N HIS A 95 -14.73 -9.16 -3.84
CA HIS A 95 -13.42 -9.41 -3.26
C HIS A 95 -12.36 -8.35 -3.65
N PHE A 96 -12.12 -8.15 -4.94
CA PHE A 96 -11.01 -7.33 -5.43
C PHE A 96 -11.34 -5.84 -5.47
N LYS A 97 -12.55 -5.48 -5.93
CA LYS A 97 -12.98 -4.08 -6.04
C LYS A 97 -13.48 -3.52 -4.71
N HIS A 98 -14.26 -4.30 -3.96
CA HIS A 98 -14.90 -3.83 -2.72
C HIS A 98 -14.18 -4.30 -1.45
N HIS A 99 -13.11 -5.07 -1.57
CA HIS A 99 -12.30 -5.54 -0.44
C HIS A 99 -13.11 -6.33 0.61
N ILE A 100 -14.06 -7.15 0.15
CA ILE A 100 -14.91 -7.97 1.00
C ILE A 100 -14.31 -9.37 1.16
N ASN A 101 -14.24 -9.87 2.40
CA ASN A 101 -13.68 -11.19 2.67
C ASN A 101 -14.60 -12.33 2.15
N TYR A 102 -14.06 -13.55 2.08
CA TYR A 102 -14.77 -14.69 1.49
C TYR A 102 -16.06 -15.08 2.22
N SER A 103 -16.12 -14.94 3.55
CA SER A 103 -17.31 -15.29 4.32
C SER A 103 -18.44 -14.29 4.05
N ILE A 104 -18.15 -13.00 4.17
CA ILE A 104 -19.14 -11.94 3.90
C ILE A 104 -19.57 -11.98 2.43
N THR A 105 -18.66 -12.28 1.50
CA THR A 105 -19.03 -12.45 0.10
C THR A 105 -20.01 -13.60 -0.08
N ALA A 106 -19.83 -14.73 0.62
CA ALA A 106 -20.78 -15.84 0.56
C ALA A 106 -22.15 -15.47 1.17
N GLU A 107 -22.17 -14.73 2.28
CA GLU A 107 -23.39 -14.19 2.90
C GLU A 107 -24.12 -13.23 1.96
N LEU A 108 -23.43 -12.24 1.39
CA LEU A 108 -24.00 -11.31 0.41
C LEU A 108 -24.56 -12.01 -0.84
N MET A 109 -23.89 -13.07 -1.30
CA MET A 109 -24.37 -13.86 -2.43
C MET A 109 -25.72 -14.54 -2.14
N TRP A 110 -25.96 -14.92 -0.89
CA TRP A 110 -27.25 -15.44 -0.43
C TRP A 110 -28.27 -14.32 -0.25
N ASP A 111 -27.92 -13.26 0.49
CA ASP A 111 -28.85 -12.19 0.86
C ASP A 111 -29.39 -11.41 -0.36
N ASP A 112 -28.52 -11.13 -1.35
CA ASP A 112 -28.88 -10.30 -2.50
C ASP A 112 -29.44 -11.11 -3.69
N TRP A 113 -29.07 -12.40 -3.82
CA TRP A 113 -29.36 -13.20 -5.02
C TRP A 113 -29.82 -14.64 -4.77
N ASP A 114 -30.00 -15.06 -3.51
CA ASP A 114 -30.36 -16.44 -3.15
C ASP A 114 -29.39 -17.49 -3.72
N VAL A 115 -28.11 -17.09 -3.90
CA VAL A 115 -27.07 -17.96 -4.44
C VAL A 115 -26.33 -18.63 -3.28
N SER A 116 -26.71 -19.87 -2.98
CA SER A 116 -25.98 -20.70 -2.02
C SER A 116 -24.58 -21.05 -2.55
N ILE A 117 -23.58 -20.38 -2.02
CA ILE A 117 -22.16 -20.57 -2.34
C ILE A 117 -21.35 -20.68 -1.06
N SER A 118 -20.48 -21.70 -0.97
CA SER A 118 -19.63 -21.86 0.22
C SER A 118 -18.45 -20.88 0.20
N ARG A 119 -17.99 -20.49 1.39
CA ARG A 119 -16.74 -19.71 1.57
C ARG A 119 -15.56 -20.29 0.77
N ASN A 120 -15.41 -21.63 0.77
CA ASN A 120 -14.33 -22.29 0.04
C ASN A 120 -14.47 -22.16 -1.49
N THR A 121 -15.70 -22.15 -2.00
CA THR A 121 -15.96 -21.91 -3.43
C THR A 121 -15.63 -20.46 -3.78
N VAL A 122 -16.05 -19.50 -2.96
CA VAL A 122 -15.68 -18.09 -3.12
C VAL A 122 -14.16 -17.92 -3.17
N ARG A 123 -13.43 -18.51 -2.22
CA ARG A 123 -11.96 -18.52 -2.22
C ARG A 123 -11.40 -19.09 -3.52
N SER A 124 -11.89 -20.26 -3.95
CA SER A 124 -11.42 -20.91 -5.18
C SER A 124 -11.71 -20.09 -6.45
N ILE A 125 -12.80 -19.31 -6.48
CA ILE A 125 -13.11 -18.38 -7.56
C ILE A 125 -12.09 -17.24 -7.59
N CYS A 126 -11.82 -16.64 -6.42
CA CYS A 126 -10.84 -15.56 -6.31
C CYS A 126 -9.44 -16.04 -6.71
N GLU A 127 -8.96 -17.17 -6.17
CA GLU A 127 -7.66 -17.75 -6.51
C GLU A 127 -7.53 -18.06 -8.00
N PHE A 128 -8.58 -18.62 -8.62
CA PHE A 128 -8.62 -18.85 -10.06
C PHE A 128 -8.49 -17.53 -10.84
N PHE A 129 -9.20 -16.50 -10.41
CA PHE A 129 -9.13 -15.19 -11.05
C PHE A 129 -7.77 -14.51 -10.86
N GLU A 130 -7.10 -14.68 -9.72
CA GLU A 130 -5.73 -14.16 -9.53
C GLU A 130 -4.77 -14.74 -10.57
N MET A 131 -4.87 -16.05 -10.81
CA MET A 131 -4.06 -16.73 -11.82
C MET A 131 -4.42 -16.31 -13.25
N ALA A 132 -5.71 -16.32 -13.57
CA ALA A 132 -6.21 -15.96 -14.90
C ALA A 132 -5.88 -14.50 -15.24
N GLY A 133 -6.08 -13.59 -14.30
CA GLY A 133 -5.78 -12.18 -14.44
C GLY A 133 -4.29 -11.91 -14.64
N LYS A 134 -3.41 -12.66 -13.97
CA LYS A 134 -1.96 -12.55 -14.18
C LYS A 134 -1.60 -12.89 -15.62
N GLN A 135 -2.01 -14.05 -16.12
CA GLN A 135 -1.68 -14.50 -17.47
C GLN A 135 -2.24 -13.54 -18.54
N TYR A 136 -3.50 -13.09 -18.38
CA TYR A 136 -4.10 -12.11 -19.28
C TYR A 136 -3.32 -10.79 -19.30
N THR A 137 -2.79 -10.38 -18.14
CA THR A 137 -1.98 -9.17 -18.02
C THR A 137 -0.61 -9.37 -18.66
N ASP A 138 0.03 -10.53 -18.49
CA ASP A 138 1.36 -10.82 -19.05
C ASP A 138 1.40 -10.62 -20.58
N ASP A 139 0.41 -11.11 -21.34
CA ASP A 139 0.34 -10.94 -22.80
C ASP A 139 0.17 -9.47 -23.22
N LYS A 140 -0.64 -8.72 -22.46
CA LYS A 140 -0.88 -7.30 -22.71
C LYS A 140 0.39 -6.50 -22.41
N VAL A 141 1.01 -6.74 -21.25
CA VAL A 141 2.24 -6.08 -20.81
C VAL A 141 3.37 -6.38 -21.78
N LEU A 142 3.50 -7.62 -22.27
CA LEU A 142 4.49 -8.00 -23.27
C LEU A 142 4.37 -7.13 -24.53
N LYS A 143 3.16 -6.99 -25.09
CA LYS A 143 2.92 -6.16 -26.28
C LYS A 143 3.20 -4.68 -26.04
N GLU A 144 2.79 -4.13 -24.90
CA GLU A 144 3.01 -2.73 -24.55
C GLU A 144 4.50 -2.41 -24.38
N VAL A 145 5.24 -3.27 -23.68
CA VAL A 145 6.68 -3.12 -23.47
C VAL A 145 7.45 -3.27 -24.78
N GLN A 146 7.11 -4.26 -25.61
CA GLN A 146 7.70 -4.43 -26.95
C GLN A 146 7.42 -3.23 -27.85
N SER A 147 6.22 -2.67 -27.80
CA SER A 147 5.86 -1.47 -28.56
C SER A 147 6.64 -0.24 -28.09
N SER A 148 6.99 -0.16 -26.80
CA SER A 148 7.85 0.91 -26.26
C SER A 148 9.29 0.79 -26.77
N GLY A 149 9.77 -0.44 -27.04
CA GLY A 149 11.10 -0.73 -27.59
C GLY A 149 12.27 -0.53 -26.62
N ARG A 150 12.00 -0.11 -25.38
CA ARG A 150 12.98 0.09 -24.30
C ARG A 150 12.28 0.03 -22.95
N ILE A 151 13.04 -0.27 -21.89
CA ILE A 151 12.56 -0.33 -20.50
C ILE A 151 13.31 0.68 -19.65
N VAL A 152 12.56 1.53 -18.92
CA VAL A 152 13.10 2.26 -17.78
C VAL A 152 12.74 1.48 -16.53
N LEU A 153 13.68 0.66 -16.08
CA LEU A 153 13.42 -0.28 -15.02
C LEU A 153 13.42 0.46 -13.70
N SER A 154 12.38 0.25 -12.93
CA SER A 154 12.38 0.58 -11.53
C SER A 154 12.34 -0.68 -10.70
N LEU A 155 12.88 -0.65 -9.48
CA LEU A 155 12.83 -1.77 -8.53
C LEU A 155 12.73 -1.28 -7.07
N ASP A 156 11.99 -2.02 -6.27
CA ASP A 156 11.90 -1.81 -4.82
C ASP A 156 11.58 -3.13 -4.11
N GLY A 157 12.13 -3.28 -2.91
CA GLY A 157 12.01 -4.47 -2.08
C GLY A 157 11.39 -4.11 -0.74
N ALA A 158 10.21 -4.66 -0.45
CA ALA A 158 9.57 -4.48 0.84
C ALA A 158 9.63 -5.77 1.64
N GLN A 159 10.24 -5.74 2.82
CA GLN A 159 10.13 -6.83 3.78
C GLN A 159 8.87 -6.63 4.62
N PRO A 160 7.80 -7.41 4.41
CA PRO A 160 6.58 -7.24 5.17
C PRO A 160 6.72 -7.72 6.62
N VAL A 161 7.48 -8.81 6.83
CA VAL A 161 7.69 -9.43 8.14
C VAL A 161 9.20 -9.62 8.35
N LYS A 162 9.70 -9.21 9.51
CA LYS A 162 11.11 -9.38 9.87
C LYS A 162 11.49 -10.86 9.82
N HIS A 163 12.63 -11.18 9.20
CA HIS A 163 13.15 -12.54 8.99
C HIS A 163 12.42 -13.40 7.94
N GLU A 164 11.41 -12.85 7.25
CA GLU A 164 10.78 -13.51 6.09
C GLU A 164 11.35 -12.95 4.77
N PRO A 165 11.15 -13.65 3.63
CA PRO A 165 11.50 -13.13 2.32
C PRO A 165 10.93 -11.74 2.06
N SER A 166 11.68 -10.90 1.35
CA SER A 166 11.20 -9.60 0.90
C SER A 166 10.51 -9.73 -0.44
N LEU A 167 9.36 -9.08 -0.63
CA LEU A 167 8.73 -9.00 -1.95
C LEU A 167 9.43 -7.91 -2.76
N TRP A 168 10.07 -8.32 -3.85
CA TRP A 168 10.70 -7.43 -4.83
C TRP A 168 9.78 -7.22 -6.02
N VAL A 169 9.60 -5.96 -6.40
CA VAL A 169 8.74 -5.56 -7.51
C VAL A 169 9.57 -4.80 -8.54
N PHE A 170 9.58 -5.30 -9.76
CA PHE A 170 10.27 -4.75 -10.93
C PHE A 170 9.21 -4.23 -11.90
N SER A 171 9.35 -3.00 -12.37
CA SER A 171 8.33 -2.35 -13.22
C SER A 171 8.98 -1.48 -14.27
N ASP A 172 8.36 -1.36 -15.42
CA ASP A 172 8.72 -0.38 -16.43
C ASP A 172 8.02 0.95 -16.13
N ARG A 173 8.78 2.05 -16.12
CA ARG A 173 8.24 3.39 -15.89
C ARG A 173 7.60 4.01 -17.12
N LEU A 174 7.96 3.55 -18.32
CA LEU A 174 7.39 4.06 -19.56
C LEU A 174 5.95 3.58 -19.74
N THR A 175 5.72 2.28 -19.61
CA THR A 175 4.37 1.69 -19.70
C THR A 175 3.60 1.74 -18.38
N GLY A 176 4.31 1.87 -17.24
CA GLY A 176 3.72 1.80 -15.90
C GLY A 176 3.50 0.37 -15.40
N ASN A 177 3.80 -0.64 -16.20
CA ASN A 177 3.50 -2.04 -15.91
C ASN A 177 4.49 -2.68 -14.93
N VAL A 178 3.99 -3.59 -14.10
CA VAL A 178 4.82 -4.47 -13.27
C VAL A 178 5.32 -5.62 -14.14
N LEU A 179 6.63 -5.65 -14.38
CA LEU A 179 7.28 -6.63 -15.24
C LEU A 179 7.50 -7.97 -14.53
N LEU A 180 7.83 -7.91 -13.23
CA LEU A 180 8.11 -9.08 -12.40
C LEU A 180 7.89 -8.75 -10.92
N ALA A 181 7.31 -9.68 -10.16
CA ALA A 181 7.23 -9.62 -8.71
C ALA A 181 7.66 -10.96 -8.10
N ARG A 182 8.64 -10.95 -7.19
CA ARG A 182 9.23 -12.18 -6.63
C ARG A 182 9.57 -12.01 -5.15
N ASN A 183 9.24 -13.01 -4.33
CA ASN A 183 9.74 -13.09 -2.96
C ASN A 183 11.19 -13.59 -2.99
N LEU A 184 12.11 -12.80 -2.43
CA LEU A 184 13.52 -13.15 -2.34
C LEU A 184 13.91 -13.26 -0.87
N GLU A 185 14.47 -14.42 -0.48
CA GLU A 185 15.08 -14.60 0.86
C GLU A 185 16.22 -13.62 1.07
N SER A 186 17.04 -13.42 0.03
CA SER A 186 18.06 -12.40 -0.04
C SER A 186 18.16 -11.83 -1.44
N ALA A 187 18.61 -10.58 -1.56
CA ALA A 187 18.79 -9.89 -2.82
C ALA A 187 20.23 -9.37 -2.97
N PRO A 188 21.25 -10.26 -3.03
CA PRO A 188 22.61 -9.86 -3.35
C PRO A 188 22.70 -9.36 -4.79
N ALA A 189 23.78 -8.66 -5.11
CA ALA A 189 23.97 -8.01 -6.40
C ALA A 189 23.85 -8.98 -7.60
N SER A 190 24.37 -10.20 -7.45
CA SER A 190 24.32 -11.25 -8.49
C SER A 190 22.88 -11.71 -8.80
N VAL A 191 22.04 -11.86 -7.78
CA VAL A 191 20.63 -12.27 -7.94
C VAL A 191 19.84 -11.17 -8.64
N LEU A 192 20.02 -9.91 -8.25
CA LEU A 192 19.36 -8.78 -8.90
C LEU A 192 19.82 -8.62 -10.36
N CYS A 193 21.12 -8.78 -10.63
CA CYS A 193 21.66 -8.74 -11.99
C CYS A 193 21.08 -9.86 -12.88
N ALA A 194 20.94 -11.08 -12.34
CA ALA A 194 20.28 -12.17 -13.05
C ALA A 194 18.81 -11.85 -13.37
N ILE A 195 18.08 -11.22 -12.44
CA ILE A 195 16.71 -10.77 -12.67
C ILE A 195 16.63 -9.69 -13.75
N PHE A 196 17.59 -8.75 -13.81
CA PHE A 196 17.61 -7.75 -14.89
C PHE A 196 17.76 -8.39 -16.27
N ARG A 197 18.64 -9.39 -16.38
CA ARG A 197 18.81 -10.18 -17.62
C ARG A 197 17.57 -11.00 -17.95
N GLU A 198 16.95 -11.61 -16.94
CA GLU A 198 15.68 -12.33 -17.10
C GLU A 198 14.60 -11.41 -17.68
N ILE A 199 14.50 -10.17 -17.20
CA ILE A 199 13.54 -9.18 -17.72
C ILE A 199 13.85 -8.84 -19.19
N GLU A 200 15.10 -8.57 -19.56
CA GLU A 200 15.44 -8.31 -20.97
C GLU A 200 15.07 -9.48 -21.89
N ILE A 201 15.32 -10.72 -21.44
CA ILE A 201 14.99 -11.94 -22.19
C ILE A 201 13.47 -12.12 -22.30
N LEU A 202 12.74 -11.96 -21.19
CA LEU A 202 11.30 -12.18 -21.13
C LEU A 202 10.53 -11.25 -22.07
N TYR A 203 10.96 -9.99 -22.15
CA TYR A 203 10.29 -8.99 -22.99
C TYR A 203 10.94 -8.83 -24.38
N ASN A 204 12.17 -9.31 -24.56
CA ASN A 204 13.02 -9.05 -25.71
C ASN A 204 13.20 -7.54 -25.97
N VAL A 205 13.41 -6.78 -24.90
CA VAL A 205 13.51 -5.31 -24.90
C VAL A 205 14.64 -4.88 -23.97
N PRO A 206 15.52 -3.95 -24.37
CA PRO A 206 16.65 -3.53 -23.55
C PRO A 206 16.22 -2.63 -22.38
N ILE A 207 16.83 -2.84 -21.22
CA ILE A 207 16.81 -1.88 -20.10
C ILE A 207 17.81 -0.77 -20.39
N VAL A 208 17.31 0.47 -20.50
CA VAL A 208 18.11 1.65 -20.87
C VAL A 208 18.45 2.55 -19.68
N ALA A 209 17.70 2.46 -18.58
CA ALA A 209 17.95 3.20 -17.35
C ALA A 209 17.32 2.51 -16.14
N ILE A 210 17.85 2.77 -14.94
CA ILE A 210 17.36 2.20 -13.68
C ILE A 210 17.03 3.28 -12.64
N LEU A 211 15.89 3.15 -11.96
CA LEU A 211 15.47 3.98 -10.82
C LEU A 211 15.22 3.13 -9.57
N SER A 212 15.97 3.36 -8.50
CA SER A 212 15.86 2.58 -7.25
C SER A 212 16.21 3.39 -5.99
N ASP A 213 16.05 2.79 -4.80
CA ASP A 213 16.81 3.26 -3.63
C ASP A 213 18.31 2.95 -3.79
N LYS A 214 19.16 3.62 -3.00
CA LYS A 214 20.61 3.49 -2.97
C LYS A 214 21.10 2.35 -2.05
N GLN A 215 20.44 1.20 -2.09
CA GLN A 215 20.93 0.03 -1.39
C GLN A 215 22.18 -0.52 -2.08
N LYS A 216 23.21 -0.89 -1.30
CA LYS A 216 24.51 -1.33 -1.84
C LYS A 216 24.37 -2.53 -2.80
N SER A 217 23.49 -3.47 -2.50
CA SER A 217 23.20 -4.61 -3.39
C SER A 217 22.65 -4.17 -4.74
N ILE A 218 21.74 -3.19 -4.75
CA ILE A 218 21.16 -2.65 -5.98
C ILE A 218 22.23 -1.90 -6.79
N VAL A 219 22.96 -0.97 -6.17
CA VAL A 219 24.04 -0.21 -6.84
C VAL A 219 25.07 -1.15 -7.48
N ASN A 220 25.50 -2.18 -6.74
CA ASN A 220 26.44 -3.17 -7.27
C ASN A 220 25.82 -4.02 -8.39
N SER A 221 24.52 -4.35 -8.32
CA SER A 221 23.84 -5.12 -9.37
C SER A 221 23.74 -4.35 -10.68
N VAL A 222 23.49 -3.04 -10.63
CA VAL A 222 23.45 -2.18 -11.82
C VAL A 222 24.83 -2.12 -12.46
N LYS A 223 25.89 -1.87 -11.66
CA LYS A 223 27.28 -1.89 -12.13
C LYS A 223 27.68 -3.23 -12.73
N GLN A 224 27.22 -4.35 -12.17
CA GLN A 224 27.49 -5.69 -12.71
C GLN A 224 26.69 -5.99 -13.99
N PHE A 225 25.50 -5.40 -14.13
CA PHE A 225 24.62 -5.62 -15.27
C PHE A 225 25.09 -4.82 -16.49
N LYS A 226 25.12 -3.49 -16.38
CA LYS A 226 25.59 -2.55 -17.40
C LYS A 226 26.16 -1.31 -16.70
N PRO A 227 27.50 -1.12 -16.64
CA PRO A 227 28.10 0.02 -15.94
C PRO A 227 27.67 1.39 -16.45
N ASP A 228 27.38 1.48 -17.75
CA ASP A 228 27.18 2.75 -18.45
C ASP A 228 25.71 3.21 -18.51
N ILE A 229 24.75 2.41 -18.02
CA ILE A 229 23.35 2.84 -18.03
C ILE A 229 23.08 3.85 -16.91
N PRO A 230 22.28 4.90 -17.16
CA PRO A 230 21.88 5.83 -16.12
C PRO A 230 21.20 5.13 -14.93
N HIS A 231 21.75 5.33 -13.73
CA HIS A 231 21.18 4.84 -12.48
C HIS A 231 20.76 6.01 -11.59
N ALA A 232 19.47 6.33 -11.60
CA ALA A 232 18.90 7.35 -10.71
C ALA A 232 18.57 6.78 -9.33
N TYR A 233 18.96 7.53 -8.29
CA TYR A 233 18.56 7.25 -6.92
C TYR A 233 17.26 8.00 -6.59
N CYS A 234 16.31 7.29 -6.00
CA CYS A 234 15.01 7.82 -5.61
C CYS A 234 15.16 9.00 -4.64
N GLN A 235 14.72 10.19 -5.06
CA GLN A 235 14.83 11.40 -4.24
C GLN A 235 13.97 11.34 -2.98
N TYR A 236 12.87 10.58 -3.01
CA TYR A 236 12.05 10.37 -1.82
C TYR A 236 12.81 9.61 -0.73
N HIS A 237 13.52 8.52 -1.07
CA HIS A 237 14.32 7.77 -0.10
C HIS A 237 15.47 8.62 0.44
N PHE A 238 16.13 9.40 -0.42
CA PHE A 238 17.11 10.39 0.01
C PHE A 238 16.51 11.38 1.03
N LEU A 239 15.38 12.02 0.71
CA LEU A 239 14.71 12.96 1.61
C LEU A 239 14.21 12.29 2.90
N ASN A 240 13.80 11.02 2.83
CA ASN A 240 13.45 10.22 3.99
C ASN A 240 14.66 10.04 4.92
N HIS A 241 15.84 9.70 4.40
CA HIS A 241 17.06 9.62 5.19
C HIS A 241 17.50 10.97 5.77
N VAL A 242 17.25 12.09 5.07
CA VAL A 242 17.48 13.43 5.64
C VAL A 242 16.50 13.73 6.78
N ALA A 243 15.23 13.33 6.65
CA ALA A 243 14.18 13.58 7.64
C ALA A 243 14.24 12.66 8.88
N GLU A 244 14.81 11.46 8.76
CA GLU A 244 14.79 10.41 9.78
C GLU A 244 15.37 10.84 11.15
N PRO A 245 16.49 11.60 11.23
CA PRO A 245 16.96 12.17 12.49
C PRO A 245 15.97 13.14 13.15
N ILE A 246 15.30 13.99 12.35
CA ILE A 246 14.27 14.92 12.83
C ILE A 246 13.08 14.11 13.36
N ALA A 247 12.62 13.13 12.58
CA ALA A 247 11.50 12.26 12.94
C ALA A 247 11.79 11.44 14.21
N SER A 248 13.04 11.04 14.45
CA SER A 248 13.46 10.31 15.65
C SER A 248 13.35 11.18 16.91
N LYS A 249 13.83 12.43 16.85
CA LYS A 249 13.67 13.42 17.93
C LYS A 249 12.20 13.76 18.18
N ASP A 250 11.46 14.04 17.11
CA ASP A 250 10.03 14.39 17.20
C ASP A 250 9.16 13.24 17.74
N SER A 251 9.42 12.00 17.29
CA SER A 251 8.73 10.81 17.80
C SER A 251 8.99 10.58 19.28
N HIS A 252 10.22 10.88 19.74
CA HIS A 252 10.57 10.82 21.15
C HIS A 252 9.84 11.89 21.96
N LEU A 253 9.84 13.14 21.49
CA LEU A 253 9.08 14.25 22.08
C LEU A 253 7.60 13.87 22.22
N LYS A 254 6.97 13.39 21.15
CA LYS A 254 5.58 12.90 21.18
C LYS A 254 5.37 11.83 22.22
N LYS A 255 6.29 10.86 22.32
CA LYS A 255 6.19 9.73 23.27
C LYS A 255 6.23 10.23 24.71
N ILE A 256 7.11 11.16 25.04
CA ILE A 256 7.21 11.76 26.39
C ILE A 256 5.91 12.52 26.71
N LEU A 257 5.53 13.49 25.88
CA LEU A 257 4.35 14.33 26.10
C LEU A 257 3.09 13.48 26.28
N ARG A 258 2.88 12.50 25.39
CA ARG A 258 1.73 11.58 25.45
C ARG A 258 1.71 10.74 26.72
N LYS A 259 2.88 10.28 27.19
CA LYS A 259 2.97 9.49 28.42
C LYS A 259 2.59 10.33 29.64
N SER A 260 3.17 11.52 29.77
CA SER A 260 2.94 12.40 30.91
C SER A 260 1.49 12.86 30.99
N VAL A 261 0.89 13.29 29.87
CA VAL A 261 -0.52 13.71 29.84
C VAL A 261 -1.48 12.59 30.26
N ARG A 262 -1.20 11.33 29.89
CA ARG A 262 -2.02 10.18 30.30
C ARG A 262 -1.98 9.88 31.79
N GLN A 263 -0.91 10.30 32.47
CA GLN A 263 -0.70 10.11 33.91
C GLN A 263 -1.31 11.25 34.74
N LEU A 264 -1.79 12.33 34.12
CA LEU A 264 -2.50 13.39 34.81
C LEU A 264 -3.78 12.84 35.45
N SER A 265 -4.02 13.18 36.72
CA SER A 265 -5.15 12.67 37.50
C SER A 265 -6.50 12.86 36.80
N ILE A 266 -6.74 14.03 36.20
CA ILE A 266 -7.99 14.32 35.49
C ILE A 266 -8.17 13.47 34.22
N VAL A 267 -7.07 13.04 33.58
CA VAL A 267 -7.10 12.19 32.38
C VAL A 267 -7.28 10.72 32.78
N GLN A 268 -6.48 10.24 33.73
CA GLN A 268 -6.49 8.85 34.20
C GLN A 268 -7.84 8.49 34.87
N ASN A 269 -8.40 9.43 35.63
CA ASN A 269 -9.63 9.23 36.40
C ASN A 269 -10.89 9.76 35.69
N SER A 270 -10.78 10.20 34.43
CA SER A 270 -11.94 10.65 33.63
C SER A 270 -13.06 9.62 33.53
N LYS A 271 -12.77 8.33 33.66
CA LYS A 271 -13.76 7.23 33.72
C LYS A 271 -14.67 7.29 34.96
N HIS A 272 -14.28 8.01 36.00
CA HIS A 272 -15.05 8.19 37.24
C HIS A 272 -15.85 9.49 37.24
N ALA A 273 -15.97 10.17 36.08
CA ALA A 273 -16.72 11.42 35.96
C ALA A 273 -18.18 11.28 36.40
N ASP A 274 -18.82 10.13 36.15
CA ASP A 274 -20.23 9.93 36.51
C ASP A 274 -20.44 9.74 38.03
N SER A 275 -19.40 9.30 38.75
CA SER A 275 -19.43 9.03 40.19
C SER A 275 -18.69 10.08 41.04
N ASN A 276 -18.00 11.05 40.43
CA ASN A 276 -17.19 12.05 41.13
C ASN A 276 -17.35 13.43 40.50
N ARG A 277 -17.93 14.36 41.27
CA ARG A 277 -18.23 15.74 40.82
C ARG A 277 -16.99 16.48 40.30
N LEU A 278 -15.81 16.28 40.89
CA LEU A 278 -14.57 16.91 40.45
C LEU A 278 -14.15 16.40 39.06
N TYR A 279 -14.18 15.08 38.83
CA TYR A 279 -13.83 14.53 37.52
C TYR A 279 -14.91 14.79 36.47
N LYS A 280 -16.17 14.97 36.88
CA LYS A 280 -17.24 15.47 36.01
C LYS A 280 -16.91 16.87 35.50
N LEU A 281 -16.56 17.78 36.41
CA LEU A 281 -16.17 19.16 36.09
C LEU A 281 -14.96 19.20 35.15
N PHE A 282 -13.90 18.44 35.40
CA PHE A 282 -12.70 18.43 34.56
C PHE A 282 -12.81 17.54 33.31
N ARG A 283 -13.96 16.93 33.04
CA ARG A 283 -14.17 16.04 31.88
C ARG A 283 -13.88 16.74 30.55
N PRO A 284 -14.34 17.99 30.29
CA PRO A 284 -14.05 18.66 29.03
C PRO A 284 -12.54 18.91 28.83
N ILE A 285 -11.83 19.32 29.90
CA ILE A 285 -10.37 19.51 29.86
C ILE A 285 -9.62 18.19 29.68
N SER A 286 -10.09 17.10 30.31
CA SER A 286 -9.54 15.77 30.06
C SER A 286 -9.70 15.35 28.60
N GLU A 287 -10.81 15.68 27.94
CA GLU A 287 -11.01 15.36 26.53
C GLU A 287 -10.10 16.21 25.65
N GLU A 288 -9.92 17.50 25.94
CA GLU A 288 -8.94 18.35 25.24
C GLU A 288 -7.52 17.79 25.33
N LEU A 289 -7.08 17.39 26.51
CA LEU A 289 -5.77 16.77 26.71
C LEU A 289 -5.61 15.44 25.94
N LYS A 290 -6.64 14.60 25.91
CA LYS A 290 -6.64 13.36 25.10
C LYS A 290 -6.57 13.67 23.61
N CYS A 291 -7.17 14.77 23.17
CA CYS A 291 -7.17 15.20 21.78
C CYS A 291 -5.83 15.81 21.38
N ALA A 292 -5.24 16.66 22.23
CA ALA A 292 -3.92 17.27 22.03
C ALA A 292 -2.81 16.23 21.80
N ILE A 293 -2.85 15.08 22.48
CA ILE A 293 -1.87 14.00 22.33
C ILE A 293 -2.20 12.97 21.23
N SER A 294 -3.31 13.18 20.52
CA SER A 294 -3.81 12.29 19.46
C SER A 294 -3.41 12.76 18.05
N THR A 295 -2.35 13.57 17.95
CA THR A 295 -1.80 14.14 16.71
C THR A 295 -1.35 13.09 15.71
N ARG A 296 -1.35 13.48 14.44
CA ARG A 296 -0.92 12.67 13.31
C ARG A 296 -0.10 13.56 12.39
N GLY A 297 1.11 13.12 12.11
CA GLY A 297 1.95 13.80 11.15
C GLY A 297 2.05 13.06 9.84
N ASP A 298 2.76 13.70 8.92
CA ASP A 298 3.30 13.08 7.74
C ASP A 298 4.83 13.06 7.84
N ARG A 299 5.50 12.56 6.81
CA ARG A 299 6.94 12.33 6.85
C ARG A 299 7.78 13.61 6.68
N PHE A 300 7.26 14.66 6.03
CA PHE A 300 8.08 15.78 5.52
C PHE A 300 7.54 17.20 5.80
N ASN A 301 6.30 17.34 6.25
CA ASN A 301 5.64 18.62 6.49
C ASN A 301 5.20 18.73 7.95
N VAL A 302 4.61 17.66 8.50
CA VAL A 302 3.92 17.72 9.80
C VAL A 302 4.59 16.78 10.79
N PHE A 303 5.22 17.37 11.82
CA PHE A 303 5.91 16.66 12.89
C PHE A 303 5.00 16.54 14.12
N PRO A 304 4.47 15.35 14.44
CA PRO A 304 3.39 15.21 15.41
C PRO A 304 3.81 15.48 16.86
N GLY A 305 5.10 15.37 17.21
CA GLY A 305 5.62 15.77 18.52
C GLY A 305 5.56 17.28 18.71
N ILE A 306 6.00 18.05 17.71
CA ILE A 306 5.86 19.52 17.67
C ILE A 306 4.40 19.94 17.76
N GLU A 307 3.50 19.31 16.99
CA GLU A 307 2.06 19.59 17.10
C GLU A 307 1.52 19.30 18.50
N THR A 308 1.93 18.17 19.10
CA THR A 308 1.49 17.81 20.46
C THR A 308 1.94 18.88 21.45
N TYR A 309 3.19 19.35 21.33
CA TYR A 309 3.74 20.40 22.17
C TYR A 309 2.93 21.69 22.01
N ALA A 310 2.69 22.13 20.77
CA ALA A 310 1.92 23.34 20.48
C ALA A 310 0.46 23.25 20.98
N ASN A 311 -0.18 22.09 20.85
CA ASN A 311 -1.53 21.86 21.39
C ASN A 311 -1.54 21.97 22.92
N LEU A 312 -0.52 21.47 23.61
CA LEU A 312 -0.41 21.59 25.06
C LEU A 312 -0.09 23.03 25.49
N GLU A 313 0.77 23.76 24.76
CA GLU A 313 0.97 25.22 24.96
C GLU A 313 -0.36 25.98 24.85
N TYR A 314 -1.17 25.66 23.84
CA TYR A 314 -2.50 26.24 23.68
C TYR A 314 -3.39 25.93 24.88
N ILE A 315 -3.50 24.66 25.30
CA ILE A 315 -4.30 24.29 26.47
C ILE A 315 -3.84 25.04 27.72
N VAL A 316 -2.53 25.15 27.97
CA VAL A 316 -2.00 25.94 29.10
C VAL A 316 -2.44 27.39 29.01
N SER A 317 -2.25 28.04 27.85
CA SER A 317 -2.66 29.44 27.66
C SER A 317 -4.16 29.69 27.86
N ARG A 318 -4.99 28.68 27.57
CA ARG A 318 -6.44 28.74 27.81
C ARG A 318 -6.77 28.54 29.28
N LEU A 319 -6.10 27.61 29.96
CA LEU A 319 -6.31 27.33 31.38
C LEU A 319 -5.81 28.48 32.28
N GLU A 320 -4.75 29.19 31.89
CA GLU A 320 -4.23 30.36 32.62
C GLU A 320 -5.26 31.50 32.71
N GLN A 321 -6.18 31.62 31.74
CA GLN A 321 -7.26 32.62 31.77
C GLN A 321 -8.26 32.40 32.91
N TYR A 322 -8.21 31.23 33.56
CA TYR A 322 -9.06 30.88 34.69
C TYR A 322 -8.35 31.04 36.04
N GLU A 323 -7.07 31.45 36.09
CA GLU A 323 -6.35 31.68 37.36
C GLU A 323 -6.95 32.85 38.18
N GLU A 324 -7.64 33.80 37.53
CA GLU A 324 -8.25 34.98 38.16
C GLU A 324 -9.65 34.72 38.76
N ILE A 325 -10.21 33.52 38.59
CA ILE A 325 -11.56 33.17 39.07
C ILE A 325 -11.45 32.47 40.44
N GLU A 326 -12.28 32.89 41.40
CA GLU A 326 -12.34 32.28 42.73
C GLU A 326 -13.07 30.93 42.69
N PHE A 327 -12.32 29.82 42.78
CA PHE A 327 -12.93 28.49 42.88
C PHE A 327 -12.93 27.94 44.31
N THR A 328 -13.73 26.88 44.53
CA THR A 328 -13.61 26.06 45.73
C THR A 328 -12.16 25.56 45.92
N PRO A 329 -11.66 25.42 47.17
CA PRO A 329 -10.26 25.04 47.42
C PRO A 329 -9.80 23.75 46.71
N LYS A 330 -10.73 22.80 46.51
CA LYS A 330 -10.45 21.53 45.83
C LYS A 330 -10.28 21.71 44.31
N VAL A 331 -11.05 22.59 43.69
CA VAL A 331 -10.93 22.93 42.26
C VAL A 331 -9.67 23.74 42.01
N SER A 332 -9.41 24.78 42.82
CA SER A 332 -8.18 25.59 42.71
C SER A 332 -6.92 24.73 42.86
N ARG A 333 -6.89 23.82 43.85
CA ARG A 333 -5.76 22.89 44.01
C ARG A 333 -5.58 21.99 42.80
N THR A 334 -6.67 21.45 42.24
CA THR A 334 -6.60 20.56 41.07
C THR A 334 -6.14 21.32 39.83
N MET A 335 -6.63 22.54 39.62
CA MET A 335 -6.22 23.41 38.51
C MET A 335 -4.73 23.78 38.62
N ASN A 336 -4.27 24.21 39.79
CA ASN A 336 -2.88 24.59 40.02
C ASN A 336 -1.92 23.41 39.82
N VAL A 337 -2.28 22.22 40.32
CA VAL A 337 -1.47 21.01 40.09
C VAL A 337 -1.43 20.63 38.62
N LEU A 338 -2.55 20.74 37.91
CA LEU A 338 -2.61 20.48 36.46
C LEU A 338 -1.74 21.46 35.67
N LEU A 339 -1.91 22.77 35.92
CA LEU A 339 -1.16 23.83 35.26
C LEU A 339 0.33 23.70 35.53
N ALA A 340 0.73 23.48 36.79
CA ALA A 340 2.13 23.25 37.15
C ALA A 340 2.70 22.04 36.39
N ALA A 341 2.00 20.90 36.41
CA ALA A 341 2.45 19.70 35.71
C ALA A 341 2.59 19.89 34.20
N LEU A 342 1.69 20.65 33.56
CA LEU A 342 1.77 20.96 32.13
C LEU A 342 2.89 21.97 31.83
N LYS A 343 3.05 23.02 32.64
CA LYS A 343 4.12 24.02 32.51
C LYS A 343 5.50 23.37 32.67
N ASP A 344 5.67 22.51 33.67
CA ASP A 344 6.91 21.76 33.90
C ASP A 344 7.19 20.79 32.75
N LEU A 345 6.18 20.04 32.29
CA LEU A 345 6.31 19.14 31.14
C LEU A 345 6.78 19.87 29.88
N LEU A 346 6.20 21.03 29.58
CA LEU A 346 6.61 21.85 28.43
C LEU A 346 8.04 22.36 28.63
N LYS A 347 8.34 22.94 29.80
CA LYS A 347 9.67 23.47 30.14
C LYS A 347 10.77 22.42 30.01
N GLU A 348 10.59 21.23 30.57
CA GLU A 348 11.55 20.12 30.50
C GLU A 348 11.83 19.66 29.06
N ASN A 349 10.85 19.78 28.17
CA ASN A 349 10.94 19.30 26.79
C ASN A 349 11.17 20.42 25.76
N ARG A 350 11.32 21.67 26.22
CA ARG A 350 11.51 22.85 25.38
C ARG A 350 12.76 22.73 24.50
N HIS A 351 13.88 22.29 25.07
CA HIS A 351 15.13 22.12 24.33
C HIS A 351 14.98 21.14 23.16
N LEU A 352 14.34 19.99 23.39
CA LEU A 352 14.12 18.98 22.35
C LEU A 352 13.22 19.51 21.22
N ARG A 353 12.19 20.30 21.56
CA ARG A 353 11.35 21.00 20.57
C ARG A 353 12.16 21.99 19.76
N GLU A 354 12.97 22.82 20.41
CA GLU A 354 13.81 23.84 19.76
C GLU A 354 14.85 23.20 18.82
N GLU A 355 15.47 22.08 19.21
CA GLU A 355 16.35 21.31 18.33
C GLU A 355 15.63 20.86 17.05
N VAL A 356 14.47 20.22 17.19
CA VAL A 356 13.66 19.76 16.05
C VAL A 356 13.29 20.94 15.15
N MET A 357 12.82 22.05 15.73
CA MET A 357 12.47 23.26 14.97
C MET A 357 13.67 23.89 14.27
N SER A 358 14.86 23.83 14.84
CA SER A 358 16.08 24.39 14.25
C SER A 358 16.53 23.62 12.99
N LEU A 359 16.20 22.34 12.88
CA LEU A 359 16.57 21.46 11.77
C LEU A 359 15.61 21.57 10.57
N ILE A 360 14.34 21.89 10.83
CA ILE A 360 13.29 21.96 9.79
C ILE A 360 13.65 22.89 8.63
N PRO A 361 14.17 24.13 8.84
CA PRO A 361 14.49 25.04 7.74
C PRO A 361 15.55 24.49 6.77
N ASP A 362 16.60 23.85 7.29
CA ASP A 362 17.66 23.27 6.46
C ASP A 362 17.13 22.06 5.67
N PHE A 363 16.30 21.21 6.30
CA PHE A 363 15.62 20.10 5.62
C PHE A 363 14.67 20.61 4.51
N GLN A 364 13.88 21.64 4.79
CA GLN A 364 13.01 22.27 3.79
C GLN A 364 13.82 22.90 2.65
N GLN A 365 15.01 23.45 2.93
CA GLN A 365 15.87 24.03 1.90
C GLN A 365 16.35 22.97 0.89
N ILE A 366 16.86 21.81 1.35
CA ILE A 366 17.29 20.76 0.41
C ILE A 366 16.10 20.18 -0.38
N ARG A 367 14.93 20.04 0.25
CA ARG A 367 13.71 19.64 -0.44
C ARG A 367 13.28 20.63 -1.52
N LYS A 368 13.36 21.94 -1.25
CA LYS A 368 13.10 23.00 -2.24
C LYS A 368 14.11 23.00 -3.39
N ILE A 369 15.37 22.68 -3.13
CA ILE A 369 16.40 22.54 -4.18
C ILE A 369 16.02 21.37 -5.10
N LEU A 370 15.74 20.19 -4.54
CA LEU A 370 15.40 19.00 -5.34
C LEU A 370 14.04 19.11 -6.05
N ALA A 371 13.11 19.93 -5.56
CA ALA A 371 11.82 20.15 -6.22
C ALA A 371 11.91 20.87 -7.58
N LYS A 372 13.06 21.46 -7.95
CA LYS A 372 13.24 22.26 -9.17
C LYS A 372 13.49 21.39 -10.42
N ARG A 373 12.50 20.60 -10.83
CA ARG A 373 12.58 19.58 -11.89
C ARG A 373 12.96 20.10 -13.29
N GLY A 374 12.68 21.36 -13.61
CA GLY A 374 13.01 21.95 -14.92
C GLY A 374 14.47 22.40 -15.11
N ASN A 375 15.37 22.10 -14.17
CA ASN A 375 16.78 22.48 -14.26
C ASN A 375 17.66 21.26 -14.58
N LYS A 376 18.81 21.50 -15.20
CA LYS A 376 19.85 20.48 -15.43
C LYS A 376 20.48 19.97 -14.13
N ALA A 377 20.96 18.72 -14.15
CA ALA A 377 21.58 18.05 -13.00
C ALA A 377 22.70 18.91 -12.39
N SER A 378 23.59 19.45 -13.23
CA SER A 378 24.74 20.27 -12.79
C SER A 378 24.33 21.52 -11.99
N ARG A 379 23.19 22.14 -12.32
CA ARG A 379 22.67 23.29 -11.58
C ARG A 379 22.13 22.87 -10.21
N ILE A 380 21.40 21.77 -10.15
CA ILE A 380 20.84 21.23 -8.89
C ILE A 380 21.96 20.76 -7.97
N GLU A 381 22.94 20.05 -8.52
CA GLU A 381 24.12 19.62 -7.78
C GLU A 381 24.90 20.81 -7.20
N LYS A 382 25.06 21.89 -7.98
CA LYS A 382 25.69 23.12 -7.49
C LYS A 382 24.91 23.75 -6.33
N GLU A 383 23.58 23.76 -6.39
CA GLU A 383 22.75 24.26 -5.28
C GLU A 383 22.83 23.35 -4.04
N ALA A 384 22.81 22.04 -4.22
CA ALA A 384 22.97 21.07 -3.13
C ALA A 384 24.37 21.19 -2.48
N LYS A 385 25.43 21.37 -3.28
CA LYS A 385 26.79 21.66 -2.79
C LYS A 385 26.86 22.96 -1.99
N LYS A 386 26.13 24.02 -2.40
CA LYS A 386 26.01 25.25 -1.61
C LYS A 386 25.30 25.01 -0.28
N TRP A 387 24.28 24.16 -0.26
CA TRP A 387 23.60 23.76 0.98
C TRP A 387 24.55 23.02 1.93
N VAL A 388 25.28 22.01 1.43
CA VAL A 388 26.33 21.29 2.17
C VAL A 388 27.38 22.25 2.71
N TYR A 389 27.87 23.19 1.89
CA TYR A 389 28.90 24.16 2.29
C TYR A 389 28.45 25.04 3.47
N LYS A 390 27.16 25.43 3.53
CA LYS A 390 26.62 26.17 4.69
C LYS A 390 26.70 25.35 5.97
N LEU A 391 26.34 24.06 5.92
CA LEU A 391 26.43 23.17 7.07
C LEU A 391 27.89 22.95 7.50
N GLN A 392 28.79 22.71 6.54
CA GLN A 392 30.22 22.59 6.81
C GLN A 392 30.79 23.84 7.47
N SER A 393 30.38 25.03 7.02
CA SER A 393 30.82 26.30 7.60
C SER A 393 30.36 26.45 9.06
N ARG A 394 29.13 26.03 9.39
CA ARG A 394 28.63 26.02 10.77
C ARG A 394 29.41 25.05 11.66
N LEU A 395 29.74 23.86 11.15
CA LEU A 395 30.56 22.86 11.87
C LEU A 395 31.99 23.34 12.10
N LYS A 396 32.63 23.97 11.10
CA LYS A 396 33.98 24.52 11.21
C LYS A 396 34.08 25.60 12.29
N ARG A 397 33.09 26.50 12.38
CA ARG A 397 33.02 27.51 13.46
C ARG A 397 32.95 26.88 14.86
N ARG A 398 32.40 25.67 14.95
CA ARG A 398 32.30 24.87 16.19
C ARG A 398 33.49 23.93 16.38
N LYS A 399 34.51 23.98 15.50
CA LYS A 399 35.68 23.09 15.50
C LYS A 399 35.32 21.59 15.40
N LEU A 400 34.27 21.28 14.66
CA LEU A 400 33.80 19.90 14.43
C LEU A 400 34.17 19.41 13.03
N GLU A 401 34.29 18.08 12.87
CA GLU A 401 34.55 17.45 11.57
C GLU A 401 33.44 17.80 10.57
N SER A 402 33.83 18.15 9.35
CA SER A 402 32.96 18.61 8.28
C SER A 402 33.27 17.98 6.92
N ASN A 403 34.34 17.18 6.83
CA ASN A 403 34.69 16.43 5.64
C ASN A 403 33.80 15.18 5.52
N PRO A 404 32.99 15.03 4.45
CA PRO A 404 32.10 13.89 4.27
C PRO A 404 32.80 12.53 4.36
N GLN A 405 34.06 12.42 3.92
CA GLN A 405 34.81 11.15 3.91
C GLN A 405 35.23 10.70 5.31
N ASN A 406 35.38 11.64 6.25
CA ASN A 406 35.80 11.35 7.62
C ASN A 406 34.60 11.10 8.55
N ILE A 407 33.39 11.51 8.13
CA ILE A 407 32.19 11.37 8.93
C ILE A 407 31.70 9.93 8.89
N LYS A 408 31.72 9.27 10.06
CA LYS A 408 31.18 7.92 10.22
C LYS A 408 29.65 7.94 10.20
N TRP A 409 29.05 6.91 9.61
CA TRP A 409 27.61 6.71 9.69
C TRP A 409 27.19 6.51 11.15
N GLN A 410 26.08 7.16 11.54
CA GLN A 410 25.44 6.96 12.82
C GLN A 410 23.97 6.61 12.62
N GLN A 411 23.45 5.70 13.45
CA GLN A 411 22.04 5.37 13.44
C GLN A 411 21.21 6.56 13.95
N PRO A 412 20.14 6.96 13.24
CA PRO A 412 19.23 8.00 13.71
C PRO A 412 18.68 7.68 15.11
N SER A 413 18.72 8.66 15.99
CA SER A 413 18.28 8.55 17.37
C SER A 413 17.85 9.93 17.86
N PHE A 414 17.06 9.99 18.93
CA PHE A 414 16.74 11.28 19.56
C PHE A 414 17.96 11.90 20.28
N LYS A 415 18.98 11.08 20.59
CA LYS A 415 20.15 11.46 21.39
C LYS A 415 21.23 12.21 20.61
N ILE A 416 21.27 12.05 19.29
CA ILE A 416 22.29 12.71 18.45
C ILE A 416 22.08 14.22 18.47
N SER A 417 23.16 14.99 18.48
CA SER A 417 23.08 16.46 18.48
C SER A 417 22.67 17.01 17.11
N CYS A 418 22.31 18.30 17.05
CA CYS A 418 22.02 18.96 15.77
C CYS A 418 23.25 18.97 14.84
N GLU A 419 24.45 19.08 15.41
CA GLU A 419 25.72 19.05 14.67
C GLU A 419 25.99 17.66 14.07
N GLU A 420 25.74 16.59 14.82
CA GLU A 420 25.85 15.22 14.32
C GLU A 420 24.86 14.97 13.18
N ILE A 421 23.66 15.55 13.26
CA ILE A 421 22.66 15.49 12.17
C ILE A 421 23.17 16.21 10.93
N TRP A 422 23.76 17.40 11.07
CA TRP A 422 24.39 18.09 9.94
C TRP A 422 25.52 17.28 9.31
N GLN A 423 26.35 16.62 10.13
CA GLN A 423 27.39 15.71 9.65
C GLN A 423 26.78 14.55 8.84
N GLN A 424 25.71 13.90 9.35
CA GLN A 424 25.03 12.84 8.62
C GLN A 424 24.43 13.31 7.30
N TRP A 425 23.87 14.52 7.25
CA TRP A 425 23.37 15.13 6.02
C TRP A 425 24.47 15.41 4.99
N ILE A 426 25.61 15.95 5.42
CA ILE A 426 26.79 16.18 4.55
C ILE A 426 27.26 14.86 3.95
N ARG A 427 27.45 13.84 4.80
CA ARG A 427 27.83 12.48 4.39
C ARG A 427 26.81 11.87 3.44
N LEU A 428 25.51 12.09 3.68
CA LEU A 428 24.43 11.53 2.86
C LEU A 428 24.42 12.13 1.45
N VAL A 429 24.55 13.45 1.31
CA VAL A 429 24.63 14.12 -0.01
C VAL A 429 25.83 13.61 -0.80
N ASP A 430 26.99 13.55 -0.17
CA ASP A 430 28.21 13.03 -0.80
C ASP A 430 28.01 11.59 -1.28
N SER A 431 27.47 10.74 -0.39
CA SER A 431 27.20 9.35 -0.69
C SER A 431 26.24 9.19 -1.87
N TYR A 432 25.19 10.01 -1.98
CA TYR A 432 24.16 9.91 -3.04
C TYR A 432 24.54 10.61 -4.36
N SER A 433 25.65 11.37 -4.40
CA SER A 433 26.01 12.25 -5.51
C SER A 433 25.99 11.60 -6.90
N GLU A 434 26.47 10.36 -7.03
CA GLU A 434 26.57 9.62 -8.29
C GLU A 434 25.21 9.42 -9.00
N GLY A 435 24.13 9.24 -8.24
CA GLY A 435 22.81 8.89 -8.77
C GLY A 435 21.68 9.86 -8.44
N LEU A 436 21.86 10.78 -7.48
CA LEU A 436 20.78 11.67 -7.01
C LEU A 436 20.27 12.64 -8.08
N TYR A 437 21.16 13.01 -9.02
CA TYR A 437 20.89 14.04 -10.02
C TYR A 437 20.66 13.49 -11.44
N GLN A 438 20.81 12.18 -11.66
CA GLN A 438 20.72 11.57 -12.99
C GLN A 438 19.37 11.82 -13.67
N ALA A 439 18.28 11.81 -12.90
CA ALA A 439 16.92 12.02 -13.42
C ALA A 439 16.66 13.45 -13.96
N TYR A 440 17.54 14.44 -13.70
CA TYR A 440 17.37 15.79 -14.26
C TYR A 440 17.83 15.90 -15.72
N ASP A 441 18.71 15.00 -16.16
CA ASP A 441 19.30 15.04 -17.51
C ASP A 441 18.78 13.89 -18.40
N VAL A 442 17.93 13.01 -17.87
CA VAL A 442 17.31 11.89 -18.60
C VAL A 442 15.80 12.04 -18.56
N GLU A 443 15.19 12.39 -19.69
CA GLU A 443 13.77 12.71 -19.82
C GLU A 443 12.86 11.55 -19.37
N GLU A 444 13.31 10.32 -19.59
CA GLU A 444 12.55 9.12 -19.29
C GLU A 444 12.64 8.67 -17.81
N LEU A 445 13.55 9.26 -17.02
CA LEU A 445 13.73 8.91 -15.62
C LEU A 445 12.87 9.76 -14.70
N ASP A 446 12.02 9.10 -13.93
CA ASP A 446 11.27 9.75 -12.85
C ASP A 446 12.21 10.03 -11.65
N PHE A 447 11.86 11.04 -10.85
CA PHE A 447 12.62 11.45 -9.65
C PHE A 447 12.30 10.57 -8.44
N THR A 448 11.22 9.79 -8.52
CA THR A 448 10.72 9.00 -7.41
C THR A 448 10.20 7.65 -7.87
N ASN A 449 10.50 6.64 -7.06
CA ASN A 449 9.92 5.32 -7.18
C ASN A 449 8.65 5.14 -6.31
N ASN A 450 8.05 6.23 -5.82
CA ASN A 450 6.93 6.19 -4.87
C ASN A 450 5.67 5.53 -5.41
N ALA A 451 5.51 5.45 -6.73
CA ALA A 451 4.43 4.66 -7.32
C ALA A 451 4.46 3.22 -6.79
N LYS A 452 5.65 2.68 -6.45
CA LYS A 452 5.79 1.39 -5.81
C LYS A 452 5.45 1.40 -4.34
N GLU A 453 5.90 2.40 -3.58
CA GLU A 453 5.44 2.55 -2.19
C GLU A 453 3.90 2.61 -2.15
N GLN A 454 3.28 3.29 -3.13
CA GLN A 454 1.83 3.28 -3.34
C GLN A 454 1.28 1.92 -3.80
N LEU A 455 1.95 1.12 -4.63
CA LEU A 455 1.54 -0.26 -4.97
C LEU A 455 1.61 -1.15 -3.72
N PHE A 456 2.70 -1.09 -2.97
CA PHE A 456 2.86 -1.72 -1.65
C PHE A 456 1.74 -1.26 -0.71
N HIS A 457 1.40 0.03 -0.66
CA HIS A 457 0.35 0.58 0.19
C HIS A 457 -1.07 0.21 -0.27
N ARG A 458 -1.38 0.24 -1.57
CA ARG A 458 -2.67 -0.15 -2.16
C ARG A 458 -2.92 -1.64 -1.94
N SER A 459 -1.90 -2.45 -2.18
CA SER A 459 -1.94 -3.89 -1.91
C SER A 459 -2.04 -4.18 -0.40
N LYS A 460 -1.24 -3.52 0.44
CA LYS A 460 -1.39 -3.59 1.91
C LYS A 460 -2.76 -3.08 2.37
N HIS A 461 -3.35 -2.08 1.72
CA HIS A 461 -4.69 -1.55 2.01
C HIS A 461 -5.76 -2.57 1.67
N HIS A 462 -5.71 -3.17 0.48
CA HIS A 462 -6.59 -4.26 0.08
C HIS A 462 -6.57 -5.39 1.13
N PHE A 463 -5.38 -5.89 1.49
CA PHE A 463 -5.27 -6.94 2.53
C PHE A 463 -5.71 -6.45 3.92
N LYS A 464 -5.46 -5.18 4.26
CA LYS A 464 -5.98 -4.59 5.49
C LYS A 464 -7.49 -4.48 5.48
N ALA A 465 -8.12 -4.20 4.34
CA ALA A 465 -9.57 -4.10 4.16
C ALA A 465 -10.27 -5.47 4.07
N LEU A 466 -9.52 -6.54 3.73
CA LEU A 466 -9.97 -7.94 3.82
C LEU A 466 -9.79 -8.56 5.20
N LEU A 467 -8.59 -8.44 5.79
CA LEU A 467 -8.16 -9.22 6.96
C LEU A 467 -8.00 -8.38 8.23
N GLY A 468 -7.75 -7.09 8.06
CA GLY A 468 -7.46 -6.14 9.13
C GLY A 468 -5.99 -5.95 9.43
N ARG A 469 -5.60 -5.46 10.62
CA ARG A 469 -4.25 -4.94 10.90
C ARG A 469 -3.26 -6.08 11.19
N GLU A 470 -3.71 -7.09 11.90
CA GLU A 470 -3.03 -8.36 12.07
C GLU A 470 -3.04 -9.10 10.73
N ASN A 471 -1.89 -9.65 10.38
CA ASN A 471 -1.65 -10.45 9.18
C ASN A 471 -1.63 -9.72 7.83
N VAL A 472 -1.67 -8.38 7.77
CA VAL A 472 -1.44 -7.63 6.51
C VAL A 472 -0.09 -8.03 5.92
N ALA A 473 0.93 -8.07 6.75
CA ALA A 473 2.28 -8.40 6.33
C ALA A 473 2.35 -9.81 5.72
N LYS A 474 1.62 -10.76 6.31
CA LYS A 474 1.59 -12.15 5.84
C LYS A 474 0.78 -12.32 4.56
N ALA A 475 -0.38 -11.66 4.48
CA ALA A 475 -1.17 -11.60 3.25
C ALA A 475 -0.42 -10.93 2.11
N PHE A 476 0.33 -9.86 2.42
CA PHE A 476 1.19 -9.17 1.48
C PHE A 476 2.36 -10.05 1.02
N LEU A 477 2.94 -10.88 1.89
CA LEU A 477 3.96 -11.85 1.50
C LEU A 477 3.40 -12.91 0.52
N ASN A 478 2.21 -13.45 0.80
CA ASN A 478 1.66 -14.59 0.05
C ASN A 478 1.00 -14.18 -1.27
N HIS A 479 0.20 -13.11 -1.24
CA HIS A 479 -0.61 -12.68 -2.38
C HIS A 479 -0.14 -11.35 -2.96
N GLY A 480 0.78 -10.62 -2.30
CA GLY A 480 1.19 -9.30 -2.75
C GLY A 480 1.82 -9.30 -4.14
N GLY A 481 2.57 -10.34 -4.50
CA GLY A 481 3.16 -10.46 -5.84
C GLY A 481 2.09 -10.51 -6.94
N LEU A 482 1.13 -11.43 -6.81
CA LEU A 482 0.02 -11.57 -7.76
C LEU A 482 -0.90 -10.35 -7.72
N HIS A 483 -1.36 -9.95 -6.52
CA HIS A 483 -2.29 -8.83 -6.38
C HIS A 483 -1.73 -7.51 -6.92
N ILE A 484 -0.42 -7.24 -6.74
CA ILE A 484 0.20 -6.03 -7.31
C ILE A 484 0.12 -6.00 -8.84
N GLN A 485 0.20 -7.16 -9.50
CA GLN A 485 0.03 -7.27 -10.96
C GLN A 485 -1.43 -7.11 -11.40
N LEU A 486 -2.40 -7.32 -10.50
CA LEU A 486 -3.84 -7.21 -10.79
C LEU A 486 -4.42 -5.83 -10.43
N LEU A 487 -3.65 -4.94 -9.80
CA LEU A 487 -4.14 -3.66 -9.28
C LEU A 487 -4.73 -2.74 -10.37
N ASP A 488 -4.25 -2.88 -11.60
CA ASP A 488 -4.65 -2.04 -12.74
C ASP A 488 -5.67 -2.75 -13.66
N ILE A 489 -6.18 -3.93 -13.26
CA ILE A 489 -7.27 -4.61 -13.95
C ILE A 489 -8.59 -3.90 -13.64
N ASP A 490 -9.35 -3.56 -14.68
CA ASP A 490 -10.73 -3.13 -14.53
C ASP A 490 -11.62 -4.31 -14.10
N PHE A 491 -12.27 -4.21 -12.95
CA PHE A 491 -13.17 -5.25 -12.43
C PHE A 491 -14.61 -5.13 -12.95
N THR A 492 -14.87 -4.43 -14.07
CA THR A 492 -16.18 -4.49 -14.74
C THR A 492 -16.54 -5.93 -15.12
N LYS A 493 -17.84 -6.24 -15.14
CA LYS A 493 -18.35 -7.57 -15.51
C LYS A 493 -17.80 -8.03 -16.87
N LYS A 494 -17.73 -7.11 -17.83
CA LYS A 494 -17.23 -7.38 -19.19
C LYS A 494 -15.76 -7.80 -19.16
N ASN A 495 -14.91 -7.03 -18.50
CA ASN A 495 -13.48 -7.33 -18.45
C ASN A 495 -13.18 -8.61 -17.65
N VAL A 496 -13.84 -8.81 -16.51
CA VAL A 496 -13.71 -10.07 -15.73
C VAL A 496 -14.11 -11.29 -16.56
N THR A 497 -15.18 -11.18 -17.35
CA THR A 497 -15.62 -12.26 -18.23
C THR A 497 -14.58 -12.56 -19.31
N ASN A 498 -13.99 -11.53 -19.93
CA ASN A 498 -12.94 -11.70 -20.93
C ASN A 498 -11.70 -12.41 -20.36
N VAL A 499 -11.25 -12.00 -19.16
CA VAL A 499 -10.14 -12.64 -18.45
C VAL A 499 -10.43 -14.12 -18.19
N LEU A 500 -11.62 -14.43 -17.67
CA LEU A 500 -12.00 -15.81 -17.34
C LEU A 500 -12.10 -16.70 -18.59
N LEU A 501 -12.63 -16.19 -19.70
CA LEU A 501 -12.77 -16.93 -20.96
C LEU A 501 -11.44 -17.13 -21.69
N ALA A 502 -10.52 -16.17 -21.62
CA ALA A 502 -9.19 -16.29 -22.22
C ALA A 502 -8.35 -17.42 -21.60
N CYS A 503 -8.71 -17.89 -20.39
CA CYS A 503 -7.94 -18.86 -19.61
C CYS A 503 -8.49 -20.30 -19.63
N GLU A 504 -9.39 -20.67 -20.56
CA GLU A 504 -9.95 -22.05 -20.66
C GLU A 504 -8.98 -23.12 -21.25
N THR A 505 -7.70 -22.80 -21.50
CA THR A 505 -6.70 -23.72 -22.11
C THR A 505 -6.01 -24.65 -21.07
N PRO A 506 -5.69 -25.93 -21.36
CA PRO A 506 -5.44 -27.00 -20.36
C PRO A 506 -4.18 -26.94 -19.47
N LEU A 507 -3.34 -25.91 -19.53
CA LEU A 507 -2.03 -25.86 -18.85
C LEU A 507 -2.09 -25.68 -17.31
N ILE A 508 -3.29 -25.47 -16.74
CA ILE A 508 -3.45 -24.84 -15.41
C ILE A 508 -3.57 -25.84 -14.24
N GLU A 509 -3.81 -27.14 -14.47
CA GLU A 509 -4.00 -28.09 -13.37
C GLU A 509 -2.69 -28.51 -12.66
N ALA A 510 -1.51 -28.23 -13.24
CA ALA A 510 -0.22 -28.71 -12.74
C ALA A 510 0.34 -27.91 -11.55
N GLN A 511 -0.01 -26.63 -11.37
CA GLN A 511 0.64 -25.75 -10.37
C GLN A 511 -0.16 -25.57 -9.06
N ARG A 512 -1.23 -26.37 -8.88
CA ARG A 512 -2.25 -26.18 -7.84
C ARG A 512 -1.87 -26.72 -6.44
N LYS A 513 -0.84 -27.56 -6.33
CA LYS A 513 -0.54 -28.34 -5.11
C LYS A 513 0.46 -27.69 -4.14
N GLU A 514 1.36 -26.83 -4.61
CA GLU A 514 2.37 -26.19 -3.75
C GLU A 514 1.83 -24.99 -2.95
N PHE A 515 0.69 -24.43 -3.35
CA PHE A 515 0.26 -23.11 -2.87
C PHE A 515 -0.66 -23.12 -1.64
N ASN A 516 -1.20 -24.29 -1.24
CA ASN A 516 -2.36 -24.38 -0.35
C ASN A 516 -2.06 -24.57 1.15
N ALA A 517 -0.80 -24.64 1.56
CA ALA A 517 -0.45 -24.87 2.95
C ALA A 517 0.14 -23.62 3.58
N GLN A 518 -0.71 -22.76 4.15
CA GLN A 518 -0.52 -21.99 5.40
C GLN A 518 -1.55 -20.85 5.48
N TYR A 519 -1.99 -20.52 6.69
CA TYR A 519 -2.56 -19.24 7.16
C TYR A 519 -4.00 -19.16 7.65
N ALA A 520 -4.09 -18.80 8.94
CA ALA A 520 -5.28 -18.38 9.65
C ALA A 520 -5.03 -17.09 10.47
N THR A 521 -5.97 -16.14 10.33
CA THR A 521 -6.62 -15.23 11.32
C THR A 521 -6.00 -13.91 11.89
N VAL A 522 -6.54 -12.75 11.41
CA VAL A 522 -7.41 -11.70 12.08
C VAL A 522 -6.91 -10.34 12.67
N ARG A 523 -7.25 -9.20 12.01
CA ARG A 523 -7.90 -7.89 12.46
C ARG A 523 -7.19 -6.66 13.14
N ARG A 524 -7.83 -5.47 13.30
CA ARG A 524 -7.84 -4.16 12.51
C ARG A 524 -7.88 -2.86 13.41
N THR A 525 -7.65 -1.62 12.90
CA THR A 525 -8.02 -0.26 13.52
C THR A 525 -7.77 1.02 12.62
N TRP A 526 -8.25 2.25 13.00
CA TRP A 526 -8.32 3.57 12.25
C TRP A 526 -8.02 4.91 13.05
N ARG A 527 -8.07 6.15 12.44
CA ARG A 527 -8.32 7.57 13.01
C ARG A 527 -8.16 8.78 12.01
N ILE A 528 -8.49 10.07 12.36
CA ILE A 528 -8.18 11.49 11.82
C ILE A 528 -8.50 12.61 12.91
N ARG A 529 -8.12 13.92 12.79
CA ARG A 529 -8.86 15.13 13.31
C ARG A 529 -8.48 16.54 12.72
N GLU A 530 -9.48 17.44 12.53
CA GLU A 530 -9.39 18.85 12.03
C GLU A 530 -10.58 19.78 12.53
N LYS A 531 -11.24 19.53 13.69
CA LYS A 531 -12.44 20.29 14.16
C LYS A 531 -12.35 20.77 15.62
N ASP A 532 -12.92 21.95 15.90
CA ASP A 532 -13.24 22.47 17.25
C ASP A 532 -14.24 21.54 17.97
N THR A 533 -14.06 21.38 19.26
CA THR A 533 -14.75 20.41 20.12
C THR A 533 -15.80 21.05 21.02
N GLY A 534 -15.76 22.38 21.26
CA GLY A 534 -16.63 23.08 22.22
C GLY A 534 -16.30 22.82 23.70
N ASN A 535 -15.26 22.04 24.01
CA ASN A 535 -14.98 21.59 25.38
C ASN A 535 -14.53 22.71 26.33
N PHE A 536 -13.83 23.75 25.85
CA PHE A 536 -13.44 24.88 26.69
C PHE A 536 -14.64 25.73 27.12
N THR A 537 -15.63 25.91 26.22
CA THR A 537 -16.88 26.61 26.54
C THR A 537 -17.68 25.80 27.56
N GLN A 538 -17.82 24.48 27.35
CA GLN A 538 -18.47 23.60 28.30
C GLN A 538 -17.81 23.66 29.68
N PHE A 539 -16.48 23.67 29.75
CA PHE A 539 -15.77 23.76 31.01
C PHE A 539 -16.06 25.07 31.76
N LYS A 540 -16.14 26.19 31.04
CA LYS A 540 -16.50 27.49 31.62
C LYS A 540 -17.93 27.51 32.15
N ASP A 541 -18.87 26.94 31.41
CA ASP A 541 -20.28 26.85 31.82
C ASP A 541 -20.46 25.92 33.03
N ASP A 542 -19.71 24.81 33.08
CA ASP A 542 -19.71 23.90 34.23
C ASP A 542 -19.13 24.56 35.49
N LEU A 543 -18.22 25.52 35.35
CA LEU A 543 -17.65 26.29 36.46
C LEU A 543 -18.65 27.31 37.03
N THR A 544 -19.38 28.04 36.17
CA THR A 544 -20.34 29.06 36.63
C THR A 544 -21.60 28.46 37.27
N GLN A 545 -22.00 27.25 36.87
CA GLN A 545 -23.10 26.52 37.52
C GLN A 545 -22.78 26.05 38.95
N LEU A 546 -21.49 25.99 39.34
CA LEU A 546 -21.06 25.67 40.71
C LEU A 546 -21.08 26.88 41.66
N GLU A 547 -21.09 28.11 41.16
CA GLU A 547 -21.18 29.34 41.97
C GLU A 547 -22.64 29.69 42.36
N GLY A 548 -23.63 29.11 41.65
CA GLY A 548 -25.06 29.32 41.87
C GLY A 548 -25.76 28.28 42.77
N ALA A 549 -25.01 27.36 43.39
CA ALA A 549 -25.51 26.28 44.26
C ALA A 549 -24.69 26.22 45.54
#